data_AF-A0A099SBD3-F1
#
_entry.id   AF-A0A099SBD3-F1
#
_cell.length_a   1.000
_cell.length_b   1.000
_cell.length_c   1.000
_cell.angle_alpha   90.00
_cell.angle_beta   90.00
_cell.angle_gamma   90.00
#
_symmetry.space_group_name_H-M   'P 1'
#
loop_
_entity.id
_entity.type
_entity.pdbx_description
1 polymer ?
#
loop_
_entity_poly.entity_id
_entity_poly.type
_entity_poly.pdbx_seq_one_letter_code
_entity_poly.pdbx_strand_id
1 'polypeptide(L)'
;MKRRLLVILTLVFALALAAAPVYAAITDQQKADIDALNKQILEIRKQIVDKYAEAGEITKAQADATKANIDASEQYRQQFSQQQGQIPTPGYAPGYGYGCGWGGARYNGGMW
;
A
#
# COMPACT_ATOMS: atom_id res chain seq x y z
N MET A 1 -11.10 17.18 -49.76
CA MET A 1 -10.22 16.22 -49.04
C MET A 1 -9.86 16.69 -47.62
N LYS A 2 -9.45 17.95 -47.42
CA LYS A 2 -9.06 18.50 -46.09
C LYS A 2 -10.12 18.38 -44.97
N ARG A 3 -11.41 18.62 -45.28
CA ARG A 3 -12.51 18.49 -44.28
C ARG A 3 -12.77 17.04 -43.85
N ARG A 4 -12.61 16.07 -44.75
CA ARG A 4 -12.78 14.64 -44.44
C ARG A 4 -11.63 14.12 -43.57
N LEU A 5 -10.40 14.58 -43.86
CA LEU A 5 -9.22 14.29 -43.03
C LEU A 5 -9.32 14.89 -41.63
N LEU A 6 -9.83 16.12 -41.49
CA LEU A 6 -10.06 16.76 -40.18
C LEU A 6 -11.08 16.00 -39.32
N VAL A 7 -12.16 15.49 -39.92
CA VAL A 7 -13.18 14.70 -39.23
C VAL A 7 -12.64 13.34 -38.78
N ILE A 8 -11.85 12.68 -39.63
CA ILE A 8 -11.21 11.41 -39.26
C ILE A 8 -10.19 11.62 -38.13
N LEU A 9 -9.39 12.70 -38.20
CA LEU A 9 -8.39 13.00 -37.19
C LEU A 9 -9.05 13.31 -35.83
N THR A 10 -10.16 14.04 -35.81
CA THR A 10 -10.93 14.31 -34.57
C THR A 10 -11.59 13.05 -34.01
N LEU A 11 -12.11 12.17 -34.86
CA LEU A 11 -12.65 10.86 -34.44
C LEU A 11 -11.56 9.96 -33.84
N VAL A 12 -10.38 9.89 -34.47
CA VAL A 12 -9.23 9.13 -33.96
C VAL A 12 -8.72 9.71 -32.64
N PHE A 13 -8.71 11.04 -32.50
CA PHE A 13 -8.32 11.69 -31.26
C PHE A 13 -9.33 11.43 -30.12
N ALA A 14 -10.63 11.44 -30.41
CA ALA A 14 -11.67 11.09 -29.45
C ALA A 14 -11.60 9.61 -29.00
N LEU A 15 -11.31 8.70 -29.94
CA LEU A 15 -11.07 7.28 -29.65
C LEU A 15 -9.79 7.06 -28.82
N ALA A 16 -8.72 7.81 -29.10
CA ALA A 16 -7.48 7.74 -28.34
C ALA A 16 -7.63 8.27 -26.90
N LEU A 17 -8.49 9.27 -26.67
CA LEU A 17 -8.83 9.77 -25.33
C LEU A 17 -9.70 8.80 -24.52
N ALA A 18 -10.52 7.97 -25.18
CA ALA A 18 -11.29 6.91 -24.52
C ALA A 18 -10.46 5.66 -24.17
N ALA A 19 -9.25 5.54 -24.72
CA ALA A 19 -8.29 4.47 -24.44
C ALA A 19 -7.36 4.78 -23.26
N ALA A 20 -7.73 5.72 -22.37
CA ALA A 20 -7.08 5.81 -21.08
C ALA A 20 -7.21 4.44 -20.39
N PRO A 21 -6.12 3.86 -19.84
CA PRO A 21 -6.23 2.65 -19.05
C PRO A 21 -7.10 2.98 -17.85
N VAL A 22 -8.37 2.57 -17.90
CA VAL A 22 -9.24 2.53 -16.75
C VAL A 22 -8.68 1.41 -15.89
N TYR A 23 -7.77 1.75 -14.98
CA TYR A 23 -7.46 0.86 -13.87
C TYR A 23 -8.79 0.58 -13.18
N ALA A 24 -9.30 -0.64 -13.34
CA ALA A 24 -10.57 -1.02 -12.74
C ALA A 24 -10.46 -0.78 -11.23
N ALA A 25 -11.40 -0.03 -10.67
CA ALA A 25 -11.49 0.13 -9.23
C ALA A 25 -11.58 -1.26 -8.58
N ILE A 26 -10.83 -1.46 -7.50
CA ILE A 26 -10.87 -2.71 -6.72
C ILE A 26 -12.29 -2.91 -6.20
N THR A 27 -12.84 -4.11 -6.35
CA THR A 27 -14.18 -4.43 -5.86
C THR A 27 -14.20 -4.54 -4.33
N ASP A 28 -15.37 -4.42 -3.70
CA ASP A 28 -15.50 -4.57 -2.24
C ASP A 28 -15.02 -5.96 -1.77
N GLN A 29 -15.27 -7.00 -2.55
CA GLN A 29 -14.78 -8.36 -2.25
C GLN A 29 -13.25 -8.42 -2.30
N GLN A 30 -12.63 -7.86 -3.35
CA GLN A 30 -11.17 -7.84 -3.46
C GLN A 30 -10.53 -7.01 -2.34
N LYS A 31 -11.18 -5.92 -1.91
CA LYS A 31 -10.77 -5.13 -0.75
C LYS A 31 -10.81 -5.95 0.53
N ALA A 32 -11.88 -6.70 0.77
CA ALA A 32 -11.99 -7.59 1.91
C ALA A 32 -10.91 -8.67 1.91
N ASP A 33 -10.63 -9.28 0.76
CA ASP A 33 -9.58 -10.30 0.61
C ASP A 33 -8.19 -9.72 0.90
N ILE A 34 -7.88 -8.52 0.38
CA ILE A 34 -6.64 -7.80 0.66
C ILE A 34 -6.50 -7.48 2.16
N ASP A 35 -7.57 -7.01 2.80
CA ASP A 35 -7.55 -6.71 4.23
C ASP A 35 -7.36 -7.98 5.08
N ALA A 36 -7.93 -9.12 4.68
CA ALA A 36 -7.69 -10.40 5.34
C ALA A 36 -6.22 -10.84 5.22
N LEU A 37 -5.62 -10.71 4.04
CA LEU A 37 -4.20 -11.01 3.82
C LEU A 37 -3.29 -10.09 4.64
N ASN A 38 -3.60 -8.79 4.70
CA ASN A 38 -2.84 -7.84 5.51
C ASN A 38 -2.89 -8.21 7.01
N LYS A 39 -4.05 -8.63 7.53
CA LYS A 39 -4.16 -9.15 8.90
C LYS A 39 -3.26 -10.35 9.15
N GLN A 40 -3.18 -11.29 8.21
CA GLN A 40 -2.27 -12.44 8.33
C GLN A 40 -0.80 -12.01 8.35
N ILE A 41 -0.42 -11.05 7.50
CA ILE A 41 0.94 -10.50 7.47
C ILE A 41 1.31 -9.86 8.81
N LEU A 42 0.40 -9.09 9.41
CA LEU A 42 0.63 -8.45 10.71
C LEU A 42 0.87 -9.46 11.81
N GLU A 43 0.05 -10.51 11.87
CA GLU A 43 0.19 -11.57 12.84
C GLU A 43 1.54 -12.29 12.68
N ILE A 44 1.91 -12.64 11.45
CA ILE A 44 3.20 -13.27 11.15
C ILE A 44 4.36 -12.36 11.59
N ARG A 45 4.29 -11.06 11.34
CA ARG A 45 5.33 -10.11 11.78
C ARG A 45 5.48 -10.09 13.30
N LYS A 46 4.37 -10.08 14.05
CA LYS A 46 4.43 -10.13 15.52
C LYS A 46 5.06 -11.43 16.02
N GLN A 47 4.70 -12.56 15.40
CA GLN A 47 5.30 -13.85 15.73
C GLN A 47 6.80 -13.90 15.45
N ILE A 48 7.26 -13.27 14.35
CA ILE A 48 8.70 -13.13 14.06
C ILE A 48 9.39 -12.31 15.17
N VAL A 49 8.77 -11.22 15.63
CA VAL A 49 9.31 -10.39 16.72
C VAL A 49 9.38 -11.17 18.03
N ASP A 50 8.35 -11.96 18.34
CA ASP A 50 8.39 -12.85 19.50
C ASP A 50 9.53 -13.87 19.39
N LYS A 51 9.80 -14.42 18.19
CA LYS A 51 10.94 -15.33 17.97
C LYS A 51 12.29 -14.65 18.19
N TYR A 52 12.45 -13.40 17.80
CA TYR A 52 13.67 -12.63 18.13
C TYR A 52 13.82 -12.41 19.64
N ALA A 53 12.72 -12.16 20.35
CA ALA A 53 12.74 -12.01 21.80
C ALA A 53 13.06 -13.33 22.52
N GLU A 54 12.46 -14.43 22.08
CA GLU A 54 12.74 -15.79 22.57
C GLU A 54 14.21 -16.19 22.36
N ALA A 55 14.79 -15.80 21.22
CA ALA A 55 16.21 -16.03 20.92
C ALA A 55 17.16 -15.13 21.71
N GLY A 56 16.65 -14.13 22.45
CA GLY A 56 17.45 -13.18 23.21
C GLY A 56 18.13 -12.09 22.37
N GLU A 57 17.80 -11.99 21.07
CA GLU A 57 18.32 -10.97 20.16
C GLU A 57 17.76 -9.58 20.50
N ILE A 58 16.56 -9.53 21.07
CA ILE A 58 15.92 -8.32 21.58
C ILE A 58 15.33 -8.56 22.97
N THR A 59 15.23 -7.51 23.76
CA THR A 59 14.53 -7.54 25.05
C THR A 59 13.02 -7.63 24.85
N LYS A 60 12.30 -8.13 25.87
CA LYS A 60 10.83 -8.13 25.87
C LYS A 60 10.23 -6.72 25.66
N ALA A 61 10.83 -5.69 26.27
CA ALA A 61 10.37 -4.31 26.11
C ALA A 61 10.54 -3.82 24.66
N GLN A 62 11.63 -4.19 23.99
CA GLN A 62 11.82 -3.89 22.56
C GLN A 62 10.82 -4.65 21.69
N ALA A 63 10.57 -5.93 21.97
CA ALA A 63 9.58 -6.73 21.26
C ALA A 63 8.17 -6.12 21.38
N ASP A 64 7.77 -5.71 22.57
CA ASP A 64 6.47 -5.08 22.81
C ASP A 64 6.35 -3.73 22.10
N ALA A 65 7.40 -2.90 22.14
CA ALA A 65 7.43 -1.63 21.40
C ALA A 65 7.33 -1.84 19.88
N THR A 66 8.06 -2.82 19.35
CA THR A 66 7.99 -3.19 17.94
C THR A 66 6.60 -3.67 17.54
N LYS A 67 5.96 -4.55 18.33
CA LYS A 67 4.59 -5.02 18.04
C LYS A 67 3.59 -3.87 18.05
N ALA A 68 3.77 -2.88 18.94
CA ALA A 68 2.94 -1.68 18.96
C ALA A 68 3.15 -0.81 17.70
N ASN A 69 4.38 -0.68 17.18
CA ASN A 69 4.64 0.03 15.93
C ASN A 69 4.00 -0.67 14.71
N ILE A 70 4.03 -1.99 14.67
CA ILE A 70 3.33 -2.80 13.66
C ILE A 70 1.83 -2.49 13.68
N ASP A 71 1.22 -2.44 14.87
CA ASP A 71 -0.21 -2.10 15.03
C ASP A 71 -0.52 -0.66 14.59
N ALA A 72 0.31 0.31 14.99
CA ALA A 72 0.14 1.71 14.61
C ALA A 72 0.23 1.92 13.10
N SER A 73 1.13 1.20 12.44
CA SER A 73 1.29 1.26 10.98
C SER A 73 0.05 0.73 10.24
N GLU A 74 -0.55 -0.35 10.75
CA GLU A 74 -1.79 -0.87 10.18
C GLU A 74 -2.97 0.09 10.42
N GLN A 75 -3.08 0.66 11.62
CA GLN A 75 -4.12 1.65 11.90
C GLN A 75 -4.04 2.84 10.94
N TYR A 76 -2.82 3.35 10.70
CA TYR A 76 -2.59 4.40 9.72
C TYR A 76 -3.02 3.98 8.31
N ARG A 77 -2.66 2.76 7.87
CA ARG A 77 -3.09 2.21 6.57
C ARG A 77 -4.61 2.19 6.43
N GLN A 78 -5.31 1.73 7.45
CA GLN A 78 -6.78 1.66 7.46
C GLN A 78 -7.40 3.05 7.42
N GLN A 79 -6.90 3.99 8.23
CA GLN A 79 -7.36 5.38 8.23
C GLN A 79 -7.16 6.04 6.86
N PHE A 80 -5.98 5.88 6.27
CA PHE A 80 -5.69 6.36 4.92
C PHE A 80 -6.66 5.78 3.89
N SER A 81 -6.92 4.46 3.99
CA SER A 81 -7.84 3.77 3.08
C SER A 81 -9.29 4.24 3.22
N GLN A 82 -9.69 4.64 4.41
CA GLN A 82 -11.01 5.23 4.67
C GLN A 82 -11.10 6.67 4.13
N GLN A 83 -10.04 7.46 4.30
CA GLN A 83 -10.03 8.87 3.89
C GLN A 83 -9.92 9.05 2.36
N GLN A 84 -9.03 8.29 1.72
CA GLN A 84 -8.72 8.45 0.30
C GLN A 84 -9.54 7.51 -0.59
N GLY A 85 -10.30 6.58 0.01
CA GLY A 85 -11.02 5.54 -0.73
C GLY A 85 -10.10 4.57 -1.47
N GLN A 86 -8.79 4.61 -1.20
CA GLN A 86 -7.76 3.83 -1.89
C GLN A 86 -6.97 3.01 -0.87
N ILE A 87 -6.79 1.72 -1.15
CA ILE A 87 -5.88 0.90 -0.36
C ILE A 87 -4.46 1.21 -0.83
N PRO A 88 -3.56 1.69 0.03
CA PRO A 88 -2.19 1.94 -0.38
C PRO A 88 -1.53 0.61 -0.72
N THR A 89 -1.08 0.49 -1.97
CA THR A 89 -0.41 -0.71 -2.45
C THR A 89 0.95 -0.83 -1.77
N PRO A 90 1.26 -1.97 -1.12
CA PRO A 90 2.58 -2.19 -0.55
C PRO A 90 3.68 -1.97 -1.59
N GLY A 91 4.60 -1.04 -1.32
CA GLY A 91 5.71 -0.71 -2.24
C GLY A 91 5.36 0.17 -3.44
N TYR A 92 4.10 0.54 -3.63
CA TYR A 92 3.63 1.40 -4.73
C TYR A 92 2.68 2.48 -4.20
N ALA A 93 3.20 3.36 -3.35
CA ALA A 93 2.44 4.52 -2.86
C ALA A 93 2.64 5.71 -3.81
N PRO A 94 1.57 6.29 -4.40
CA PRO A 94 1.67 7.54 -5.14
C PRO A 94 2.00 8.65 -4.13
N GLY A 95 3.18 9.26 -4.29
CA GLY A 95 3.84 10.02 -3.23
C GLY A 95 3.06 11.23 -2.71
N TYR A 96 3.06 11.39 -1.38
CA TYR A 96 3.51 12.56 -0.62
C TYR A 96 3.45 12.14 0.86
N GLY A 97 4.61 11.93 1.49
CA GLY A 97 4.71 11.68 2.92
C GLY A 97 5.21 10.29 3.28
N TYR A 98 6.46 10.25 3.74
CA TYR A 98 7.16 9.15 4.41
C TYR A 98 7.38 7.89 3.56
N GLY A 99 8.66 7.70 3.19
CA GLY A 99 9.13 6.48 2.56
C GLY A 99 8.81 5.26 3.40
N CYS A 100 7.76 4.55 3.01
CA CYS A 100 7.42 3.24 3.54
C CYS A 100 7.05 2.30 2.38
N GLY A 101 7.87 2.33 1.32
CA GLY A 101 8.22 1.06 0.68
C GLY A 101 8.91 0.21 1.74
N TRP A 102 8.65 -1.10 1.74
CA TRP A 102 9.34 -2.10 2.54
C TRP A 102 10.86 -2.01 2.32
N GLY A 103 11.55 -1.08 2.99
CA GLY A 103 12.94 -0.73 2.71
C GLY A 103 13.32 0.76 2.76
N GLY A 104 12.48 1.66 3.27
CA GLY A 104 12.83 3.07 3.48
C GLY A 104 13.77 3.29 4.67
N ALA A 105 15.04 2.92 4.53
CA ALA A 105 16.07 3.18 5.53
C ALA A 105 16.35 4.69 5.65
N ARG A 106 16.21 5.21 6.87
CA ARG A 106 17.18 6.05 7.62
C ARG A 106 16.42 7.05 8.48
N TYR A 107 16.24 6.74 9.77
CA TYR A 107 16.82 7.49 10.89
C TYR A 107 16.57 6.68 12.17
N ASN A 108 17.66 6.11 12.71
CA ASN A 108 17.83 5.56 14.05
C ASN A 108 16.73 4.66 14.65
N GLY A 109 17.03 3.35 14.63
CA GLY A 109 16.64 2.45 15.71
C GLY A 109 15.55 1.45 15.33
N GLY A 110 15.97 0.29 14.85
CA GLY A 110 15.12 -0.89 14.73
C GLY A 110 14.23 -0.87 13.49
N MET A 111 14.65 -1.57 12.45
CA MET A 111 13.70 -2.19 11.54
C MET A 111 12.77 -3.04 12.41
N TRP A 112 11.48 -2.70 12.52
CA TRP A 112 10.28 -3.54 12.70
C TRP A 112 9.09 -2.67 13.17
#